data_AF-A0A9N9CNW7-F1
#
_entry.id   AF-A0A9N9CNW7-F1
#
_cell.length_a   1.000
_cell.length_b   1.000
_cell.length_c   1.000
_cell.angle_alpha   90.00
_cell.angle_beta   90.00
_cell.angle_gamma   90.00
#
_symmetry.space_group_name_H-M   'P 1'
#
loop_
_entity.id
_entity.type
_entity.pdbx_description
1 polymer ?
#
loop_
_entity_poly.entity_id
_entity_poly.type
_entity_poly.pdbx_seq_one_letter_code
_entity_poly.pdbx_strand_id
1 'polypeptide(L)'
;MHPLTESQRGEIIGLYKNKQSVPKISRVLKVHRATVTRTIAKYLNGDDLATRPRSGRPKLLTNGSQKILKTIVKNNNKKSAE
;
A
#
# COMPACT_ATOMS: atom_id res chain seq x y z
N MET A 1 9.12 7.24 7.00
CA MET A 1 7.97 6.67 7.74
C MET A 1 7.60 5.33 7.11
N HIS A 2 7.82 4.22 7.82
CA HIS A 2 7.44 2.89 7.34
C HIS A 2 5.94 2.66 7.56
N PRO A 3 5.24 1.99 6.61
CA PRO A 3 3.85 1.58 6.84
C PRO A 3 3.77 0.57 7.99
N LEU A 4 2.65 0.58 8.72
CA LEU A 4 2.38 -0.44 9.74
C LEU A 4 2.36 -1.83 9.10
N THR A 5 2.87 -2.83 9.83
CA THR A 5 2.65 -4.24 9.48
C THR A 5 1.20 -4.63 9.77
N GLU A 6 0.74 -5.75 9.23
CA GLU A 6 -0.61 -6.26 9.51
C GLU A 6 -0.78 -6.64 10.99
N SER A 7 0.24 -7.26 11.59
CA SER A 7 0.26 -7.59 13.02
C SER A 7 0.10 -6.34 13.89
N GLN A 8 0.84 -5.26 13.62
CA GLN A 8 0.72 -4.01 14.37
C GLN A 8 -0.67 -3.37 14.23
N ARG A 9 -1.30 -3.49 13.05
CA ARG A 9 -2.70 -3.05 12.87
C ARG A 9 -3.65 -3.91 13.70
N GLY A 10 -3.45 -5.22 13.72
CA GLY A 10 -4.20 -6.14 14.58
C GLY A 10 -4.11 -5.78 16.06
N GLU A 11 -2.92 -5.45 16.55
CA GLU A 11 -2.70 -5.02 17.94
C GLU A 11 -3.46 -3.72 18.28
N ILE A 12 -3.43 -2.73 17.39
CA ILE A 12 -4.21 -1.49 17.55
C ILE A 12 -5.70 -1.80 17.70
N ILE A 13 -6.24 -2.64 16.82
CA ILE A 13 -7.67 -3.00 16.85
C ILE A 13 -8.00 -3.83 18.09
N GLY A 14 -7.14 -4.78 18.49
CA GLY A 14 -7.29 -5.56 19.72
C GLY A 14 -7.39 -4.67 20.96
N LEU A 15 -6.49 -3.70 21.10
CA LEU A 15 -6.53 -2.75 22.23
C LEU A 15 -7.75 -1.83 22.17
N TYR A 16 -8.18 -1.41 20.98
CA TYR A 16 -9.42 -0.64 20.81
C TYR A 16 -10.65 -1.43 21.24
N LYS A 17 -10.76 -2.72 20.85
CA LYS A 17 -11.85 -3.61 21.30
C LYS A 17 -11.86 -3.81 22.82
N ASN A 18 -10.69 -3.76 23.46
CA ASN A 18 -10.53 -3.74 24.91
C ASN A 18 -10.79 -2.35 25.55
N LYS A 19 -11.49 -1.45 24.85
CA LYS A 19 -11.89 -0.11 25.30
C LYS A 19 -10.72 0.78 25.76
N GLN A 20 -9.51 0.53 25.27
CA GLN A 20 -8.36 1.39 25.57
C GLN A 20 -8.46 2.70 24.79
N SER A 21 -8.08 3.81 25.42
CA SER A 21 -8.10 5.13 24.77
C SER A 21 -6.99 5.29 23.74
N VAL A 22 -7.23 6.08 22.69
CA VAL A 22 -6.23 6.37 21.63
C VAL A 22 -4.88 6.85 22.17
N PRO A 23 -4.81 7.77 23.16
CA PRO A 23 -3.53 8.18 23.75
C PRO A 23 -2.79 7.03 24.41
N LYS A 24 -3.51 6.11 25.09
CA LYS A 24 -2.91 4.95 25.75
C LYS A 24 -2.39 3.95 24.73
N ILE A 25 -3.16 3.64 23.69
CA ILE A 25 -2.75 2.76 22.59
C ILE A 25 -1.49 3.30 21.91
N SER A 26 -1.47 4.61 21.62
CA SER A 26 -0.31 5.30 21.02
C SER A 26 0.95 5.15 21.86
N ARG A 27 0.84 5.32 23.19
CA ARG A 27 1.96 5.17 24.12
C ARG A 27 2.45 3.72 24.22
N VAL A 28 1.54 2.75 24.32
CA VAL A 28 1.86 1.33 24.47
C VAL A 28 2.54 0.78 23.22
N LEU A 29 1.97 1.05 22.04
CA LEU A 29 2.49 0.53 20.77
C LEU A 29 3.58 1.41 20.14
N LYS A 30 3.88 2.56 20.76
CA LYS A 30 4.81 3.58 20.23
C LYS A 30 4.46 4.02 18.80
N VAL A 31 3.17 4.06 18.50
CA VAL A 31 2.62 4.49 17.20
C VAL A 31 2.05 5.89 17.33
N HIS A 32 2.27 6.76 16.34
CA HIS A 32 1.74 8.12 16.34
C HIS A 32 0.20 8.14 16.47
N ARG A 33 -0.34 9.05 17.30
CA ARG A 33 -1.78 9.14 17.61
C ARG A 33 -2.66 9.19 16.36
N ALA A 34 -2.27 9.99 15.36
CA ALA A 34 -3.01 10.09 14.10
C ALA A 34 -3.10 8.75 13.36
N THR A 35 -2.06 7.92 13.43
CA THR A 35 -2.05 6.60 12.80
C THR A 35 -3.01 5.66 13.52
N VAL A 36 -3.06 5.70 14.86
CA VAL A 36 -4.03 4.93 15.66
C VAL A 36 -5.45 5.32 15.28
N THR A 37 -5.77 6.62 15.30
CA THR A 37 -7.10 7.13 14.92
C THR A 37 -7.49 6.70 13.51
N ARG A 38 -6.60 6.83 12.53
CA ARG A 38 -6.87 6.47 11.13
C ARG A 38 -7.09 4.96 10.94
N THR A 39 -6.39 4.14 11.72
CA THR A 39 -6.55 2.67 11.69
C THR A 39 -7.90 2.26 12.29
N ILE A 40 -8.29 2.86 13.43
CA ILE A 40 -9.60 2.62 14.05
C ILE A 40 -10.73 3.08 13.12
N ALA A 41 -10.60 4.25 12.49
CA ALA A 41 -11.60 4.76 11.56
C ALA A 41 -11.84 3.79 10.38
N LYS A 42 -10.76 3.30 9.76
CA LYS A 42 -10.86 2.26 8.71
C LYS A 42 -11.59 1.01 9.19
N TYR A 43 -11.24 0.52 10.38
CA TYR A 43 -11.90 -0.64 10.97
C TYR A 43 -13.40 -0.42 11.19
N LEU A 44 -13.79 0.75 11.72
CA LEU A 44 -15.19 1.09 11.95
C LEU A 44 -15.98 1.24 10.64
N ASN A 45 -15.33 1.70 9.57
CA ASN A 45 -15.93 1.82 8.25
C ASN A 45 -16.02 0.47 7.49
N GLY A 46 -15.44 -0.61 8.03
CA GLY A 46 -15.32 -1.89 7.32
C GLY A 46 -14.33 -1.87 6.16
N ASP A 47 -13.44 -0.88 6.11
CA ASP A 47 -12.41 -0.76 5.07
C ASP A 47 -11.30 -1.79 5.25
N ASP A 48 -10.67 -2.14 4.12
CA ASP A 48 -9.44 -2.92 4.15
C ASP A 48 -8.31 -2.19 4.92
N LEU A 49 -7.78 -2.90 5.90
CA LEU A 49 -6.67 -2.48 6.74
C LEU A 49 -5.31 -2.69 6.04
N ALA A 50 -5.26 -3.50 4.98
CA ALA A 50 -4.05 -3.72 4.21
C ALA A 50 -3.50 -2.41 3.63
N THR A 51 -2.19 -2.40 3.43
CA THR A 51 -1.54 -1.25 2.80
C THR A 51 -1.83 -1.28 1.32
N ARG A 52 -2.52 -0.25 0.82
CA ARG A 52 -2.75 -0.12 -0.62
C ARG A 52 -1.42 -0.05 -1.36
N PRO A 53 -1.30 -0.67 -2.55
CA PRO A 53 -0.12 -0.50 -3.38
C PRO A 53 0.07 0.99 -3.68
N ARG A 54 1.31 1.44 -3.66
CA ARG A 54 1.63 2.84 -4.01
C ARG A 54 1.26 3.06 -5.47
N SER A 55 0.49 4.10 -5.75
CA SER A 55 0.29 4.58 -7.11
C SER A 55 1.62 5.10 -7.63
N GLY A 56 2.27 4.32 -8.50
CA GLY A 56 3.40 4.81 -9.28
C GLY A 56 2.94 5.70 -10.42
N ARG A 57 3.89 6.33 -11.11
CA ARG A 57 3.59 6.99 -12.38
C ARG A 57 3.04 5.95 -13.36
N PRO A 58 1.89 6.20 -14.04
CA PRO A 58 1.40 5.29 -15.06
C PRO A 58 2.46 5.14 -16.15
N LYS A 59 2.63 3.92 -16.65
CA LYS A 59 3.56 3.64 -17.74
C LYS A 59 3.04 4.31 -19.02
N LEU A 60 3.92 4.98 -19.75
CA LEU A 60 3.58 5.60 -21.05
C LEU A 60 3.12 4.55 -22.07
N LEU A 61 3.75 3.38 -22.06
CA LEU A 61 3.44 2.30 -22.97
C LEU A 61 2.36 1.39 -22.40
N THR A 62 1.23 1.30 -23.12
CA THR A 62 0.18 0.31 -22.84
C THR A 62 0.67 -1.11 -23.13
N ASN A 63 -0.03 -2.11 -22.58
CA ASN A 63 0.28 -3.52 -22.85
C ASN A 63 0.19 -3.85 -24.36
N GLY A 64 -0.71 -3.19 -25.10
CA GLY A 64 -0.84 -3.35 -26.55
C GLY A 64 0.38 -2.81 -27.29
N SER A 65 0.79 -1.58 -26.97
CA SER A 65 1.99 -0.96 -27.55
C SER A 65 3.25 -1.78 -27.26
N GLN A 66 3.38 -2.34 -26.06
CA GLN A 66 4.50 -3.23 -25.71
C GLN A 66 4.51 -4.52 -26.53
N LYS A 67 3.35 -5.12 -26.82
CA LYS A 67 3.26 -6.31 -27.69
C LYS A 67 3.70 -5.98 -29.11
N ILE A 68 3.23 -4.86 -29.66
CA ILE A 68 3.60 -4.41 -31.00
C ILE A 68 5.12 -4.16 -31.08
N LEU A 69 5.68 -3.44 -30.11
CA LEU A 69 7.13 -3.22 -30.02
C LEU A 69 7.91 -4.54 -29.94
N LYS A 70 7.46 -5.50 -29.13
CA LYS A 70 8.08 -6.84 -29.05
C LYS A 70 8.05 -7.57 -30.40
N THR A 71 6.93 -7.51 -31.12
CA THR A 71 6.80 -8.12 -32.45
C THR A 71 7.73 -7.44 -33.45
N ILE A 72 7.81 -6.10 -33.45
CA ILE A 72 8.72 -5.34 -34.31
C ILE A 72 10.16 -5.76 -34.04
N VAL A 73 10.60 -5.78 -32.78
CA VAL A 73 11.97 -6.19 -32.40
C VAL A 73 12.26 -7.63 -32.84
N LYS A 74 11.34 -8.57 -32.56
CA LYS A 74 11.52 -9.99 -32.91
C LYS A 74 11.61 -10.22 -34.43
N ASN A 75 10.82 -9.48 -35.21
CA ASN A 75 10.79 -9.61 -36.67
C ASN A 75 11.93 -8.82 -37.34
N ASN A 76 12.44 -7.78 -36.68
CA ASN A 76 13.54 -6.94 -37.16
C ASN A 76 14.81 -7.20 -36.34
N ASN A 77 15.31 -8.44 -36.32
CA ASN A 77 16.60 -8.85 -35.70
C ASN A 77 17.84 -8.08 -36.23
N LYS A 78 17.69 -7.00 -37.01
CA LYS A 78 18.76 -6.22 -37.64
C LYS A 78 18.58 -4.69 -37.56
N LYS A 79 17.93 -4.16 -36.51
CA LYS A 79 17.95 -2.70 -36.27
C LYS A 79 18.30 -2.40 -34.81
N SER A 80 19.52 -2.77 -34.42
CA SER A 80 20.19 -2.02 -33.36
C SER A 80 20.49 -0.64 -33.92
N ALA A 81 20.15 0.38 -33.15
CA ALA A 81 20.43 1.77 -33.47
C ALA A 81 21.95 1.98 -33.64
N GLU A 82 22.34 2.64 -34.73
CA GLU A 82 23.49 3.55 -34.74
C GLU A 82 23.01 4.93 -34.25
#